data_AF-A0AAA9RUY4-F1
#
_entry.id   AF-A0AAA9RUY4-F1
#
_cell.length_a   1.000
_cell.length_b   1.000
_cell.length_c   1.000
_cell.angle_alpha   90.00
_cell.angle_beta   90.00
_cell.angle_gamma   90.00
#
_symmetry.space_group_name_H-M   'P 1'
#
loop_
_entity.id
_entity.type
_entity.pdbx_description
1 polymer ?
#
loop_
_entity_poly.entity_id
_entity_poly.type
_entity_poly.pdbx_seq_one_letter_code
_entity_poly.pdbx_strand_id
1 'polypeptide(L)'
;MKNAGLDEAQAGIKIAGRNIKNLIYADDTTLMAESKEELKSLLMKVKEESEKVGLKLNIQKTKIMASGPIISWQIDGETVETVRDFIFWSFKITADCDYRHEMKRRLLLGRKVMTNLDSILKSRDVTLQKRFV
;
A
#
# COMPACT_ATOMS: atom_id res chain seq x y z
N MET A 1 5.08 10.72 -17.20
CA MET A 1 5.63 11.11 -15.88
C MET A 1 7.15 11.12 -16.01
N LYS A 2 7.81 12.22 -15.64
CA LYS A 2 9.28 12.23 -15.50
C LYS A 2 9.63 11.33 -14.32
N ASN A 3 10.61 10.45 -14.48
CA ASN A 3 11.16 9.66 -13.38
C ASN A 3 11.65 10.66 -12.31
N ALA A 4 11.28 10.48 -11.04
CA ALA A 4 11.60 11.39 -9.94
C ALA A 4 13.11 11.34 -9.56
N GLY A 5 14.02 11.38 -10.55
CA GLY A 5 15.46 11.21 -10.35
C GLY A 5 15.86 9.83 -9.81
N LEU A 6 14.94 8.86 -9.77
CA LEU A 6 15.16 7.57 -9.12
C LEU A 6 16.01 6.61 -9.94
N ASP A 7 16.21 6.85 -11.24
CA ASP A 7 16.91 5.94 -12.16
C ASP A 7 18.36 5.66 -11.76
N GLU A 8 19.03 6.63 -11.13
CA GLU A 8 20.44 6.53 -10.73
C GLU A 8 20.67 5.72 -9.45
N ALA A 9 19.64 5.46 -8.65
CA ALA A 9 19.78 4.67 -7.43
C ALA A 9 19.88 3.17 -7.77
N GLN A 10 20.89 2.45 -7.25
CA GLN A 10 20.92 0.98 -7.30
C GLN A 10 19.87 0.31 -6.42
N ALA A 11 19.26 1.07 -5.51
CA ALA A 11 18.18 0.66 -4.61
C ALA A 11 16.94 0.16 -5.36
N GLY A 12 16.14 -0.67 -4.71
CA GLY A 12 14.86 -1.19 -5.20
C GLY A 12 14.72 -2.69 -4.97
N ILE A 13 13.60 -3.28 -5.41
CA ILE A 13 13.39 -4.73 -5.35
C ILE A 13 13.52 -5.32 -6.76
N LYS A 14 14.29 -6.40 -6.90
CA LYS A 14 14.40 -7.12 -8.18
C LYS A 14 13.23 -8.07 -8.38
N ILE A 15 12.42 -7.82 -9.41
CA ILE A 15 11.33 -8.69 -9.86
C ILE A 15 11.55 -9.06 -11.32
N ALA A 16 11.64 -10.35 -11.62
CA ALA A 16 11.84 -10.87 -12.98
C ALA A 16 13.00 -10.19 -13.74
N GLY A 17 14.12 -9.95 -13.04
CA GLY A 17 15.31 -9.29 -13.60
C GLY A 17 15.20 -7.76 -13.77
N ARG A 18 14.08 -7.15 -13.36
CA ARG A 18 13.87 -5.70 -13.39
C ARG A 18 13.91 -5.13 -11.98
N ASN A 19 14.53 -3.97 -11.81
CA ASN A 19 14.57 -3.27 -10.53
C ASN A 19 13.34 -2.35 -10.40
N ILE A 20 12.50 -2.60 -9.38
CA ILE A 20 11.29 -1.83 -9.10
C ILE A 20 11.52 -1.01 -7.83
N LYS A 21 11.49 0.31 -7.98
CA LYS A 21 11.79 1.27 -6.89
C LYS A 21 10.53 1.85 -6.27
N ASN A 22 9.53 2.08 -7.11
CA ASN A 22 8.33 2.79 -6.72
C ASN A 22 7.08 2.29 -7.48
N LEU A 23 5.93 2.47 -6.83
CA LEU A 23 4.60 2.40 -7.42
C LEU A 23 3.93 3.73 -7.14
N ILE A 24 3.39 4.37 -8.18
CA ILE A 24 2.71 5.65 -8.05
C ILE A 24 1.29 5.50 -8.57
N TYR A 25 0.32 5.99 -7.81
CA TYR A 25 -1.06 6.08 -8.22
C TYR A 25 -1.73 7.29 -7.58
N ALA A 26 -2.31 8.15 -8.42
CA ALA A 26 -2.82 9.46 -7.98
C ALA A 26 -1.78 10.21 -7.15
N ASP A 27 -2.09 10.53 -5.90
CA ASP A 27 -1.23 11.20 -4.92
C ASP A 27 -0.42 10.23 -4.05
N ASP A 28 -0.71 8.93 -4.09
CA ASP A 28 0.00 7.92 -3.32
C ASP A 28 1.28 7.44 -4.04
N THR A 29 2.39 7.43 -3.30
CA THR A 29 3.67 6.86 -3.74
C THR A 29 4.15 5.80 -2.75
N THR A 30 4.34 4.58 -3.23
CA THR A 30 4.92 3.47 -2.47
C THR A 30 6.36 3.26 -2.92
N LEU A 31 7.30 3.27 -1.97
CA LEU A 31 8.71 2.98 -2.21
C LEU A 31 9.07 1.59 -1.68
N MET A 32 9.94 0.89 -2.40
CA MET A 32 10.34 -0.47 -2.07
C MET A 32 11.85 -0.62 -2.25
N ALA A 33 12.49 -1.34 -1.33
CA ALA A 33 13.91 -1.68 -1.41
C ALA A 33 14.22 -2.95 -0.62
N GLU A 34 15.38 -3.56 -0.87
CA GLU A 34 15.82 -4.77 -0.18
C GLU A 34 16.42 -4.49 1.21
N SER A 35 16.84 -3.24 1.48
CA SER A 35 17.41 -2.82 2.77
C SER A 35 16.81 -1.52 3.30
N LYS A 36 17.00 -1.29 4.61
CA LYS A 36 16.60 -0.06 5.31
C LYS A 36 17.36 1.14 4.76
N GLU A 37 18.65 0.98 4.51
CA GLU A 37 19.54 2.04 4.03
C GLU A 37 19.13 2.48 2.62
N GLU A 38 18.83 1.53 1.74
CA GLU A 38 18.32 1.80 0.41
C GLU A 38 16.95 2.49 0.44
N LEU A 39 16.00 1.99 1.24
CA LEU A 39 14.69 2.61 1.37
C LEU A 39 14.79 4.05 1.90
N LYS A 40 15.69 4.30 2.87
CA LYS A 40 15.96 5.65 3.37
C LYS A 40 16.52 6.55 2.27
N SER A 41 17.44 6.05 1.45
CA SER A 41 17.99 6.81 0.33
C SER A 41 16.94 7.18 -0.72
N LEU A 42 16.05 6.24 -1.07
CA LEU A 42 14.94 6.48 -2.00
C LEU A 42 13.98 7.55 -1.45
N LEU A 43 13.65 7.46 -0.17
CA LEU A 43 12.74 8.39 0.50
C LEU A 43 13.30 9.81 0.55
N MET A 44 14.59 9.96 0.84
CA MET A 44 15.26 11.26 0.84
C MET A 44 15.28 11.90 -0.55
N LYS A 45 15.54 11.10 -1.60
CA LYS A 45 15.47 11.58 -3.00
C LYS A 45 14.07 12.05 -3.38
N VAL A 46 13.04 11.26 -3.05
CA VAL A 46 11.65 11.65 -3.33
C VAL A 46 11.27 12.91 -2.58
N LYS A 47 11.69 13.06 -1.32
CA LYS A 47 11.49 14.29 -0.55
C LYS A 47 12.14 15.50 -1.24
N GLU A 48 13.41 15.40 -1.62
CA GLU A 48 14.15 16.49 -2.27
C GLU A 48 13.50 16.90 -3.61
N GLU A 49 13.14 15.94 -4.45
CA GLU A 49 12.47 16.21 -5.73
C GLU A 49 11.05 16.77 -5.54
N SER A 50 10.34 16.34 -4.50
CA SER A 50 9.02 16.87 -4.14
C SER A 50 9.13 18.33 -3.70
N GLU A 51 10.13 18.68 -2.89
CA GLU A 51 10.35 20.05 -2.43
C GLU A 51 10.66 21.01 -3.58
N LYS A 52 11.39 20.56 -4.61
CA LYS A 52 11.68 21.34 -5.84
C LYS A 52 10.43 21.77 -6.59
N VAL A 53 9.35 20.99 -6.49
CA VAL A 53 8.05 21.29 -7.11
C VAL A 53 7.03 21.86 -6.12
N GLY A 54 7.48 22.25 -4.91
CA GLY A 54 6.63 22.86 -3.87
C GLY A 54 5.74 21.87 -3.11
N LEU A 55 6.00 20.57 -3.22
CA LEU A 55 5.30 19.52 -2.48
C LEU A 55 6.07 19.15 -1.20
N LYS A 56 5.34 18.77 -0.15
CA LYS A 56 5.92 18.33 1.13
C LYS A 56 5.45 16.92 1.47
N LEU A 57 6.39 16.10 1.95
CA LEU A 57 6.09 14.77 2.45
C LEU A 57 5.28 14.85 3.76
N ASN A 58 4.14 14.17 3.81
CA ASN A 58 3.33 14.10 5.02
C ASN A 58 3.79 12.92 5.89
N ILE A 59 4.67 13.20 6.85
CA ILE A 59 5.28 12.17 7.71
C ILE A 59 4.21 11.43 8.53
N GLN A 60 3.19 12.14 9.04
CA GLN A 60 2.10 11.54 9.82
C GLN A 60 1.25 10.54 9.04
N LYS A 61 1.14 10.70 7.71
CA LYS A 61 0.44 9.75 6.83
C LYS A 61 1.36 8.66 6.28
N THR A 62 2.68 8.83 6.43
CA THR A 62 3.66 7.90 5.88
C THR A 62 3.77 6.68 6.78
N LYS A 63 3.72 5.50 6.18
CA LYS A 63 3.83 4.21 6.87
C LYS A 63 5.00 3.42 6.33
N ILE A 64 5.72 2.77 7.24
CA ILE A 64 6.81 1.84 6.91
C ILE A 64 6.39 0.44 7.30
N MET A 65 6.69 -0.53 6.43
CA MET A 65 6.51 -1.95 6.70
C MET A 65 7.80 -2.67 6.32
N ALA A 66 8.18 -3.68 7.10
CA ALA A 66 9.31 -4.55 6.82
C ALA A 66 8.90 -6.00 7.10
N SER A 67 9.43 -6.95 6.32
CA SER A 67 9.24 -8.38 6.59
C SER A 67 10.13 -8.90 7.74
N GLY A 68 11.22 -8.18 8.04
CA GLY A 68 12.11 -8.44 9.16
C GLY A 68 11.78 -7.66 10.43
N PRO A 69 12.72 -7.56 11.39
CA PRO A 69 12.55 -6.80 12.62
C PRO A 69 12.10 -5.36 12.35
N ILE A 70 11.03 -4.97 13.03
CA ILE A 70 10.51 -3.60 12.99
C ILE A 70 11.40 -2.73 13.87
N ILE A 71 12.33 -2.03 13.24
CA ILE A 71 13.14 -1.00 13.88
C ILE A 71 12.37 0.32 13.76
N SER A 72 12.46 1.19 14.77
CA SER A 72 11.94 2.56 14.64
C SER A 72 12.66 3.33 13.52
N TRP A 73 11.91 4.24 12.90
CA TRP A 73 12.39 5.13 11.85
C TRP A 73 12.06 6.56 12.22
N GLN A 74 13.00 7.46 11.92
CA GLN A 74 12.80 8.90 12.06
C GLN A 74 13.18 9.60 10.76
N ILE A 75 12.36 10.57 10.38
CA ILE A 75 12.59 11.51 9.27
C ILE A 75 12.43 12.90 9.88
N ASP A 76 13.44 13.76 9.72
CA ASP A 76 13.44 15.12 10.29
C ASP A 76 13.14 15.18 11.80
N GLY A 77 13.51 14.14 12.55
CA GLY A 77 13.22 14.03 13.98
C GLY A 77 11.80 13.57 14.33
N GLU A 78 10.92 13.44 13.35
CA GLU A 78 9.59 12.85 13.51
C GLU A 78 9.64 11.33 13.34
N THR A 79 9.00 10.60 14.26
CA THR A 79 8.90 9.13 14.16
C THR A 79 7.85 8.75 13.12
N VAL A 80 8.24 7.91 12.16
CA VAL A 80 7.34 7.38 11.13
C VAL A 80 6.57 6.19 11.71
N GLU A 81 5.29 6.08 11.38
CA GLU A 81 4.47 4.94 11.81
C GLU A 81 4.99 3.65 11.17
N THR A 82 5.41 2.68 11.98
CA THR A 82 5.73 1.33 11.50
C THR A 82 4.52 0.41 11.68
N VAL A 83 4.09 -0.21 10.59
CA VAL A 83 2.91 -1.08 10.55
C VAL A 83 3.28 -2.53 10.27
N ARG A 84 2.43 -3.45 10.74
CA ARG A 84 2.54 -4.90 10.43
C ARG A 84 1.66 -5.32 9.26
N ASP A 85 0.65 -4.53 8.94
CA ASP A 85 -0.16 -4.71 7.77
C ASP A 85 -0.60 -3.35 7.22
N PHE A 86 -0.93 -3.31 5.93
CA PHE A 86 -1.51 -2.12 5.32
C PHE A 86 -2.44 -2.51 4.19
N ILE A 87 -3.44 -1.65 3.92
CA ILE A 87 -4.33 -1.81 2.79
C ILE A 87 -3.82 -0.96 1.64
N PHE A 88 -3.31 -1.61 0.60
CA PHE A 88 -2.85 -0.97 -0.62
C PHE A 88 -3.80 -1.29 -1.76
N TRP A 89 -4.41 -0.29 -2.39
CA TRP A 89 -5.42 -0.48 -3.46
C TRP A 89 -6.45 -1.57 -3.14
N SER A 90 -7.03 -1.48 -1.94
CA SER A 90 -8.01 -2.46 -1.45
C SER A 90 -7.46 -3.88 -1.29
N PHE A 91 -6.16 -4.08 -1.24
CA PHE A 91 -5.50 -5.37 -0.96
C PHE A 91 -4.77 -5.31 0.38
N LYS A 92 -5.00 -6.27 1.28
CA LYS A 92 -4.24 -6.36 2.53
C LYS A 92 -2.89 -6.99 2.28
N ILE A 93 -1.84 -6.25 2.58
CA ILE A 93 -0.46 -6.75 2.61
C ILE A 93 -0.06 -6.88 4.08
N THR A 94 0.53 -8.01 4.45
CA THR A 94 1.01 -8.29 5.80
C THR A 94 2.53 -8.47 5.80
N ALA A 95 3.19 -8.09 6.89
CA ALA A 95 4.65 -8.18 7.04
C ALA A 95 5.19 -9.61 6.97
N ASP A 96 4.39 -10.59 7.39
CA ASP A 96 4.71 -12.03 7.27
C ASP A 96 4.52 -12.56 5.83
N CYS A 97 4.11 -11.71 4.89
CA CYS A 97 3.83 -12.05 3.50
C CYS A 97 2.79 -13.18 3.32
N ASP A 98 1.94 -13.44 4.33
CA ASP A 98 0.93 -14.48 4.28
C ASP A 98 -0.37 -14.00 3.63
N TYR A 99 -0.53 -14.34 2.35
CA TYR A 99 -1.71 -14.05 1.55
C TYR A 99 -3.04 -14.56 2.15
N ARG A 100 -3.01 -15.58 3.01
CA ARG A 100 -4.22 -16.15 3.62
C ARG A 100 -5.01 -15.11 4.42
N HIS A 101 -4.35 -14.09 4.97
CA HIS A 101 -5.01 -12.99 5.67
C HIS A 101 -5.92 -12.19 4.74
N GLU A 102 -5.44 -11.84 3.53
CA GLU A 102 -6.24 -11.12 2.54
C GLU A 102 -7.37 -11.98 2.00
N MET A 103 -7.10 -13.25 1.71
CA MET A 103 -8.12 -14.18 1.23
C MET A 103 -9.27 -14.30 2.23
N LYS A 104 -8.96 -14.51 3.51
CA LYS A 104 -9.97 -14.54 4.59
C LYS A 104 -10.72 -13.21 4.67
N ARG A 105 -10.03 -12.07 4.56
CA ARG A 105 -10.67 -10.75 4.59
C ARG A 105 -11.68 -10.59 3.45
N ARG A 106 -11.33 -10.95 2.21
CA ARG A 106 -12.25 -10.87 1.06
C ARG A 106 -13.46 -11.80 1.21
N LEU A 107 -13.25 -13.03 1.68
CA LEU A 107 -14.35 -13.96 1.96
C LEU A 107 -15.32 -13.42 3.00
N LEU A 108 -14.80 -12.82 4.08
CA LEU A 108 -15.63 -12.22 5.13
C LEU A 108 -16.39 -11.00 4.62
N LEU A 109 -15.76 -10.14 3.81
CA LEU A 109 -16.43 -8.99 3.18
C LEU A 109 -17.56 -9.45 2.26
N GLY A 110 -17.32 -10.46 1.41
CA GLY A 110 -18.35 -11.04 0.54
C GLY A 110 -19.51 -11.66 1.34
N ARG A 111 -19.20 -12.44 2.38
CA ARG A 111 -20.22 -13.01 3.28
C ARG A 111 -21.05 -11.92 3.95
N LYS A 112 -20.42 -10.83 4.42
CA LYS A 112 -21.12 -9.70 5.03
C LYS A 112 -22.12 -9.08 4.06
N VAL A 113 -21.71 -8.83 2.81
CA VAL A 113 -22.60 -8.30 1.77
C VAL A 113 -23.77 -9.25 1.50
N MET A 114 -23.51 -10.56 1.34
CA MET A 114 -24.60 -11.52 1.10
C MET A 114 -25.57 -11.63 2.27
N THR A 115 -25.08 -11.53 3.51
CA THR A 115 -25.93 -11.53 4.71
C THR A 115 -26.80 -10.28 4.75
N ASN A 116 -26.25 -9.11 4.40
CA ASN A 116 -27.01 -7.86 4.33
C ASN A 116 -28.09 -7.88 3.24
N LEU A 117 -27.85 -8.63 2.16
CA LEU A 117 -28.81 -8.78 1.05
C LEU A 117 -29.81 -9.92 1.26
N ASP A 118 -29.71 -10.69 2.35
CA ASP A 118 -30.50 -11.91 2.56
C ASP A 118 -32.02 -11.65 2.48
N SER A 119 -32.49 -10.57 3.10
CA SER A 119 -33.91 -10.19 3.08
C SER A 119 -34.40 -9.81 1.68
N ILE A 120 -33.59 -9.09 0.90
CA ILE A 120 -33.90 -8.70 -0.48
C ILE A 120 -33.91 -9.93 -1.40
N LEU A 121 -32.91 -10.79 -1.26
CA LEU A 121 -32.76 -12.00 -2.06
C LEU A 121 -33.86 -13.04 -1.76
N LYS A 122 -34.46 -13.00 -0.56
CA LYS A 122 -35.57 -13.89 -0.16
C LYS A 122 -36.97 -13.25 -0.26
N SER A 123 -37.07 -11.93 -0.42
CA SER A 123 -38.35 -11.23 -0.54
C SER A 123 -39.15 -11.76 -1.74
N ARG A 124 -40.47 -11.90 -1.63
CA ARG A 124 -41.34 -12.25 -2.77
C ARG A 124 -41.78 -11.03 -3.58
N ASP A 125 -41.62 -9.84 -3.00
CA ASP A 125 -42.08 -8.58 -3.59
C ASP A 125 -41.09 -8.03 -4.64
N VAL A 126 -39.85 -8.52 -4.63
CA VAL A 126 -38.82 -8.14 -5.59
C VAL A 126 -38.79 -9.16 -6.74
N THR A 127 -39.14 -8.74 -7.95
CA THR A 127 -39.02 -9.59 -9.15
C THR A 127 -37.57 -9.96 -9.45
N LEU A 128 -37.32 -11.18 -9.94
CA LEU A 128 -35.97 -11.68 -10.27
C LEU A 128 -35.16 -10.73 -11.17
N GLN A 129 -35.79 -10.10 -12.17
CA GLN A 129 -35.16 -9.11 -13.04
C GLN A 129 -34.56 -7.91 -12.30
N LYS A 130 -35.09 -7.54 -11.13
CA LYS A 130 -34.64 -6.39 -10.33
C LYS A 130 -33.67 -6.78 -9.21
N ARG A 131 -33.39 -8.08 -9.01
CA ARG A 131 -32.53 -8.56 -7.91
C ARG A 131 -31.03 -8.53 -8.21
N PHE A 132 -30.64 -8.43 -9.49
CA PHE A 132 -29.25 -8.60 -9.94
C PHE A 132 -28.77 -7.48 -10.88
N VAL A 133 -29.45 -6.32 -10.85
CA VAL A 133 -29.07 -5.13 -11.63
C VAL A 133 -28.20 -4.22 -10.79
#